data_AF-A0A523AUZ3-F1
#
_entry.id   AF-A0A523AUZ3-F1
#
_cell.length_a   1.000
_cell.length_b   1.000
_cell.length_c   1.000
_cell.angle_alpha   90.00
_cell.angle_beta   90.00
_cell.angle_gamma   90.00
#
_symmetry.space_group_name_H-M   'P 1'
#
loop_
_entity.id
_entity.type
_entity.pdbx_description
1 polymer ?
#
loop_
_entity_poly.entity_id
_entity_poly.type
_entity_poly.pdbx_seq_one_letter_code
_entity_poly.pdbx_strand_id
1 'polypeptide(L)' 'MDRTRMPSLDTSRMGRYDETITFMDDRGRTYVLVIPAEELEGKSEEEQARIIAERARALVGQRSSWTGRELSIA' A
#
# COMPACT_ATOMS: atom_id res chain seq x y z
N MET A 1 5.83 -3.93 11.00
CA MET A 1 4.78 -3.56 10.03
C MET A 1 3.57 -3.17 10.86
N ASP A 2 3.00 -2.01 10.61
CA ASP A 2 1.77 -1.54 11.27
C ASP A 2 0.61 -1.62 10.28
N ARG A 3 -0.58 -2.01 10.75
CA ARG A 3 -1.78 -2.19 9.93
C ARG A 3 -2.94 -1.50 10.63
N THR A 4 -3.53 -0.50 9.98
CA THR A 4 -4.64 0.29 10.50
C THR A 4 -5.80 0.26 9.49
N ARG A 5 -7.01 -0.03 9.96
CA ARG A 5 -8.24 0.04 9.15
C ARG A 5 -8.87 1.42 9.32
N MET A 6 -9.19 2.07 8.20
CA MET A 6 -9.80 3.39 8.17
C MET A 6 -10.95 3.45 7.16
N PRO A 7 -11.93 4.35 7.31
CA PRO A 7 -12.92 4.59 6.26
C PRO A 7 -12.24 4.95 4.94
N SER A 8 -12.78 4.45 3.83
CA SER A 8 -12.21 4.76 2.53
C SER A 8 -12.36 6.25 2.20
N LEU A 9 -11.28 6.84 1.68
CA LEU A 9 -11.27 8.23 1.20
C LEU A 9 -11.80 8.35 -0.23
N ASP A 10 -12.01 7.22 -0.92
CA ASP A 10 -12.57 7.18 -2.26
C ASP A 10 -14.09 7.39 -2.21
N THR A 11 -14.56 8.47 -2.82
CA THR A 11 -15.99 8.83 -2.88
C THR A 11 -16.84 7.79 -3.62
N SER A 12 -16.24 6.96 -4.49
CA SER A 12 -16.93 5.85 -5.15
C SER A 12 -17.11 4.63 -4.24
N ARG A 13 -16.38 4.57 -3.12
CA ARG A 13 -16.39 3.49 -2.12
C ARG A 13 -16.94 3.96 -0.78
N MET A 14 -17.95 4.83 -0.82
CA MET A 14 -18.66 5.30 0.38
C MET A 14 -19.16 4.13 1.24
N GLY A 15 -18.86 4.19 2.53
CA GLY A 15 -19.20 3.14 3.50
C GLY A 15 -18.27 1.93 3.49
N ARG A 16 -17.27 1.88 2.61
CA ARG A 16 -16.21 0.85 2.63
C ARG A 16 -15.00 1.32 3.41
N TYR A 17 -14.12 0.37 3.68
CA TYR A 17 -12.90 0.58 4.45
C TYR A 17 -11.68 0.33 3.61
N ASP A 18 -10.63 1.05 3.96
CA ASP A 18 -9.28 0.82 3.47
C ASP A 18 -8.40 0.34 4.61
N GLU A 19 -7.47 -0.52 4.24
CA GLU A 19 -6.41 -0.93 5.12
C GLU A 19 -5.12 -0.25 4.73
N THR A 20 -4.59 0.50 5.69
CA THR A 20 -3.34 1.20 5.57
C THR A 20 -2.25 0.38 6.25
N ILE A 21 -1.25 0.00 5.48
CA ILE A 21 -0.13 -0.82 5.92
C ILE A 21 1.14 0.02 5.82
N THR A 22 1.77 0.24 6.96
CA THR A 22 3.02 0.98 7.06
C THR A 22 4.18 0.01 7.25
N PHE A 23 5.17 0.10 6.36
CA PHE A 23 6.36 -0.76 6.40
C PHE A 23 7.62 0.02 6.03
N MET A 24 8.77 -0.55 6.40
CA MET A 24 10.08 0.00 6.11
C MET A 24 10.81 -0.96 5.17
N ASP A 25 11.52 -0.44 4.17
CA ASP A 25 12.39 -1.27 3.34
C ASP A 25 13.75 -1.52 4.01
N ASP A 26 14.57 -2.35 3.36
CA ASP A 26 15.93 -2.69 3.76
C ASP A 26 16.89 -1.48 3.82
N ARG A 27 16.53 -0.37 3.16
CA ARG A 27 17.28 0.89 3.14
C ARG A 27 16.76 1.91 4.16
N GLY A 28 15.84 1.51 5.04
CA GLY A 28 15.29 2.37 6.08
C GLY A 28 14.22 3.36 5.60
N ARG A 29 13.72 3.22 4.37
CA ARG A 29 12.66 4.10 3.82
C ARG A 29 11.29 3.59 4.25
N THR A 30 10.47 4.47 4.79
CA THR A 30 9.09 4.15 5.20
C THR A 30 8.12 4.35 4.05
N TYR A 31 7.25 3.37 3.84
CA TYR A 31 6.18 3.40 2.86
C TYR A 31 4.84 3.17 3.54
N VAL A 32 3.82 3.80 2.94
CA VAL A 32 2.42 3.62 3.30
C VAL A 32 1.73 3.01 2.09
N LEU A 33 1.15 1.84 2.27
CA LEU A 33 0.38 1.11 1.27
C LEU A 33 -1.09 1.11 1.69
N VAL A 34 -1.97 1.52 0.79
CA VAL A 34 -3.42 1.52 1.02
C VAL A 34 -4.03 0.42 0.15
N ILE A 35 -4.73 -0.53 0.77
CA ILE A 35 -5.41 -1.63 0.10
C ILE A 35 -6.91 -1.58 0.47
N PRO A 36 -7.83 -1.65 -0.50
CA PRO A 36 -9.25 -1.85 -0.24
C PRO A 36 -9.50 -3.08 0.66
N ALA A 37 -10.24 -2.92 1.75
CA ALA A 37 -10.48 -4.03 2.69
C ALA A 37 -11.14 -5.25 2.01
N GLU A 38 -12.00 -5.01 1.02
CA GLU A 38 -12.65 -6.05 0.21
C GLU A 38 -11.66 -6.94 -0.57
N GLU A 39 -10.44 -6.49 -0.82
CA GLU A 39 -9.40 -7.31 -1.46
C GLU A 39 -8.77 -8.32 -0.49
N LEU A 40 -8.93 -8.11 0.82
CA LEU A 40 -8.35 -8.91 1.89
C LEU A 40 -9.41 -9.71 2.66
N GLU A 41 -10.64 -9.21 2.74
CA GLU A 41 -11.75 -9.87 3.43
C GLU A 41 -12.04 -11.26 2.87
N GLY A 42 -12.25 -12.23 3.77
CA GLY A 42 -12.53 -13.63 3.41
C GLY A 42 -11.31 -14.45 2.95
N LYS A 43 -10.12 -13.84 2.85
CA LYS A 43 -8.87 -14.55 2.52
C LYS A 43 -8.13 -15.04 3.76
N SER A 44 -7.41 -16.14 3.63
CA SER A 44 -6.50 -16.63 4.67
C SER A 44 -5.38 -15.61 4.93
N GLU A 45 -4.78 -15.68 6.11
CA GLU A 45 -3.65 -14.79 6.47
C GLU A 45 -2.49 -14.90 5.47
N GLU A 46 -2.19 -16.13 5.02
CA GLU A 46 -1.14 -16.39 4.03
C GLU A 46 -1.45 -15.71 2.69
N GLU A 47 -2.71 -15.74 2.26
CA GLU A 47 -3.11 -15.13 1.00
C GLU A 47 -3.17 -13.60 1.09
N GLN A 48 -3.62 -13.06 2.22
CA GLN A 48 -3.52 -11.63 2.51
C GLN A 48 -2.05 -11.17 2.47
N ALA A 49 -1.15 -11.91 3.12
CA ALA A 49 0.28 -11.59 3.13
C ALA A 49 0.87 -11.58 1.71
N ARG A 50 0.47 -12.52 0.85
CA ARG A 50 0.89 -12.55 -0.56
C ARG A 50 0.44 -11.30 -1.32
N ILE A 51 -0.83 -10.89 -1.17
CA ILE A 51 -1.39 -9.69 -1.84
C ILE A 51 -0.66 -8.44 -1.36
N ILE A 52 -0.48 -8.29 -0.05
CA ILE A 52 0.23 -7.16 0.55
C ILE A 52 1.67 -7.11 0.01
N ALA A 53 2.38 -8.23 -0.02
CA ALA A 53 3.75 -8.29 -0.51
C ALA A 53 3.86 -7.93 -2.01
N GLU A 54 2.91 -8.39 -2.83
CA GLU A 54 2.87 -8.05 -4.26
C GLU A 54 2.65 -6.55 -4.48
N ARG A 55 1.65 -5.97 -3.80
CA ARG A 55 1.35 -4.53 -3.87
C ARG A 55 2.48 -3.68 -3.32
N ALA A 56 3.12 -4.11 -2.23
CA ALA A 56 4.29 -3.43 -1.66
C ALA A 56 5.47 -3.41 -2.64
N ARG A 57 5.77 -4.55 -3.30
CA ARG A 57 6.82 -4.61 -4.34
C ARG A 57 6.49 -3.69 -5.52
N ALA A 58 5.24 -3.66 -5.97
CA ALA A 58 4.81 -2.77 -7.04
C ALA A 58 4.97 -1.29 -6.65
N LEU A 59 4.60 -0.91 -5.43
CA LEU A 59 4.76 0.44 -4.89
C LEU A 59 6.23 0.88 -4.84
N VAL A 60 7.10 0.02 -4.28
CA VAL A 60 8.54 0.30 -4.18
C VAL A 60 9.18 0.34 -5.57
N GLY A 61 8.80 -0.56 -6.47
CA GLY A 61 9.28 -0.59 -7.86
C GLY A 61 8.90 0.67 -8.63
N GLN A 62 7.63 1.09 -8.55
CA GLN A 62 7.18 2.35 -9.13
C GLN A 62 8.00 3.52 -8.58
N ARG A 63 8.11 3.70 -7.26
CA ARG A 63 8.88 4.82 -6.68
C ARG A 63 10.38 4.78 -7.00
N SER A 64 10.97 3.60 -7.10
CA SER A 64 12.39 3.45 -7.48
C SER A 64 12.63 3.96 -8.90
N SER A 65 11.68 3.78 -9.83
CA SER A 65 11.76 4.35 -11.17
C SER A 65 11.73 5.89 -11.20
N TRP A 66 11.10 6.53 -10.19
CA TRP A 66 11.04 7.98 -10.07
C TRP A 66 12.27 8.58 -9.38
N THR A 67 13.00 7.80 -8.57
CA THR A 67 14.18 8.30 -7.83
C THR A 67 15.36 8.64 -8.77
N GLY A 68 15.37 8.13 -10.00
CA GLY A 68 16.36 8.44 -11.03
C GLY A 68 15.96 9.56 -12.01
N ARG A 69 14.77 10.15 -11.87
CA ARG A 69 14.31 11.26 -12.71
C ARG A 69 14.15 12.48 -11.81
N GLU A 70 15.07 13.43 -11.89
CA GLU A 70 14.96 14.71 -11.19
C GLU A 70 13.58 15.32 -11.44
N LEU A 71 12.88 15.64 -10.37
CA LEU A 71 11.70 16.50 -10.39
C LEU A 71 12.18 17.92 -10.73
N SER A 72 12.30 18.21 -12.01
CA SER A 72 12.41 19.59 -12.49
C SER A 72 11.03 20.21 -12.32
N ILE A 73 10.81 20.86 -11.18
CA ILE A 73 9.70 21.79 -11.01
C ILE A 73 10.18 23.07 -11.73
N ALA A 74 9.77 23.23 -12.98
CA ALA A 74 9.94 24.46 -13.75
C ALA A 74 8.85 25.47 -13.38
#